data_AF-A0A553G0G8-F1
#
_entry.id   AF-A0A553G0G8-F1
#
_cell.length_a   1.000
_cell.length_b   1.000
_cell.length_c   1.000
_cell.angle_alpha   90.00
_cell.angle_beta   90.00
_cell.angle_gamma   90.00
#
_symmetry.space_group_name_H-M   'P 1'
#
loop_
_entity.id
_entity.type
_entity.pdbx_description
1 polymer ?
#
loop_
_entity_poly.entity_id
_entity_poly.type
_entity_poly.pdbx_seq_one_letter_code
_entity_poly.pdbx_strand_id
1 'polypeptide(L)'
;MRLQTFFAALGRAIDLVAECAGLSESDLVALGATPADATVFLSLHHTYFGYTSSTKKQRTAVEAARRRGHGLVTLQLIEHFVAKVRDHHKAWDLRVELCQTSAELVEKVARKKLRQMRKPRTYAERAKLTQHGNGLATLTVTADSLQLTGVFEGIDQERPGESFLENLDGGGVKTEVATMAVLQLDDYAELLKGNTDKDGEEFIVRTTSGATMTGSQLVERALLDKGIIVAVSREHGPLDVFRFQRFATAKQRLALAAENPCCAWEGCKVPFEKCQIHHIKAWARGGPTNILNLVPLCPYHNGVNDDDPDAPPSRGHMDRIGGRVAWIPPYDAAPVFTSAFN
;
A
#
# COMPACT_ATOMS: atom_id res chain seq x y z
N MET A 1 -46.69 0.77 31.48
CA MET A 1 -45.97 1.62 30.51
C MET A 1 -46.14 1.03 29.11
N ARG A 2 -46.45 1.83 28.07
CA ARG A 2 -46.54 1.35 26.68
C ARG A 2 -45.13 1.33 26.05
N LEU A 3 -44.81 0.33 25.21
CA LEU A 3 -43.49 0.19 24.56
C LEU A 3 -43.04 1.46 23.79
N GLN A 4 -43.98 2.15 23.17
CA GLN A 4 -43.71 3.40 22.44
C GLN A 4 -43.15 4.51 23.36
N THR A 5 -43.66 4.62 24.59
CA THR A 5 -43.18 5.60 25.59
C THR A 5 -41.76 5.27 26.03
N PHE A 6 -41.47 3.98 26.20
CA PHE A 6 -40.13 3.49 26.56
C PHE A 6 -39.09 3.81 25.47
N PHE A 7 -39.38 3.46 24.21
CA PHE A 7 -38.45 3.76 23.11
C PHE A 7 -38.30 5.25 22.82
N ALA A 8 -39.36 6.05 23.02
CA ALA A 8 -39.30 7.51 22.91
C ALA A 8 -38.47 8.17 24.01
N ALA A 9 -38.36 7.54 25.19
CA ALA A 9 -37.46 7.97 26.26
C ALA A 9 -36.00 7.55 25.95
N LEU A 10 -35.81 6.33 25.44
CA LEU A 10 -34.48 5.83 25.03
C LEU A 10 -33.84 6.65 23.91
N GLY A 11 -34.63 7.15 22.96
CA GLY A 11 -34.15 8.07 21.90
C GLY A 11 -33.86 9.49 22.37
N ARG A 12 -34.11 9.81 23.65
CA ARG A 12 -33.86 11.14 24.27
C ARG A 12 -32.98 11.01 25.50
N ALA A 13 -32.02 10.09 25.47
CA ALA A 13 -31.15 9.82 26.61
C ALA A 13 -30.42 11.07 27.12
N ILE A 14 -30.06 12.01 26.24
CA ILE A 14 -29.41 13.26 26.65
C ILE A 14 -30.28 14.13 27.57
N ASP A 15 -31.61 14.07 27.42
CA ASP A 15 -32.54 14.81 28.27
C ASP A 15 -32.72 14.10 29.62
N LEU A 16 -32.75 12.76 29.63
CA LEU A 16 -32.72 11.98 30.88
C LEU A 16 -31.44 12.22 31.68
N VAL A 17 -30.30 12.34 30.99
CA VAL A 17 -29.02 12.69 31.62
C VAL A 17 -29.05 14.11 32.22
N ALA A 18 -29.84 15.04 31.65
CA ALA A 18 -29.98 16.38 32.21
C ALA A 18 -30.70 16.36 33.57
N GLU A 19 -31.65 15.45 33.76
CA GLU A 19 -32.42 15.30 35.02
C GLU A 19 -31.57 14.81 36.20
N CYS A 20 -30.35 14.32 35.97
CA CYS A 20 -29.42 13.95 37.04
C CYS A 20 -28.85 15.15 37.83
N ALA A 21 -29.26 16.38 37.51
CA ALA A 21 -28.79 17.59 38.18
C ALA A 21 -29.06 17.54 39.69
N GLY A 22 -27.98 17.53 40.49
CA GLY A 22 -28.06 17.52 41.95
C GLY A 22 -28.41 16.17 42.58
N LEU A 23 -28.52 15.09 41.79
CA LEU A 23 -28.77 13.74 42.29
C LEU A 23 -27.46 13.01 42.60
N SER A 24 -27.46 12.22 43.66
CA SER A 24 -26.40 11.26 44.00
C SER A 24 -26.65 9.88 43.39
N GLU A 25 -25.64 9.00 43.44
CA GLU A 25 -25.79 7.61 43.01
C GLU A 25 -26.91 6.90 43.79
N SER A 26 -26.97 7.11 45.11
CA SER A 26 -28.03 6.56 45.96
C SER A 26 -29.43 7.05 45.57
N ASP A 27 -29.56 8.31 45.13
CA ASP A 27 -30.85 8.86 44.69
C ASP A 27 -31.31 8.17 43.40
N LEU A 28 -30.41 7.96 42.44
CA LEU A 28 -30.73 7.26 41.19
C LEU A 28 -31.08 5.78 41.43
N VAL A 29 -30.37 5.11 42.35
CA VAL A 29 -30.70 3.73 42.75
C VAL A 29 -32.08 3.67 43.42
N ALA A 30 -32.42 4.66 44.25
CA ALA A 30 -33.76 4.76 44.85
C ALA A 30 -34.86 4.98 43.81
N LEU A 31 -34.54 5.61 42.67
CA LEU A 31 -35.42 5.74 41.50
C LEU A 31 -35.51 4.46 40.65
N GLY A 32 -34.75 3.41 41.00
CA GLY A 32 -34.77 2.10 40.34
C GLY A 32 -33.68 1.88 39.29
N ALA A 33 -32.67 2.76 39.22
CA ALA A 33 -31.48 2.49 38.40
C ALA A 33 -30.61 1.41 39.04
N THR A 34 -29.92 0.62 38.23
CA THR A 34 -28.82 -0.21 38.76
C THR A 34 -27.63 0.68 39.14
N PRO A 35 -26.74 0.27 40.07
CA PRO A 35 -25.54 1.04 40.39
C PRO A 35 -24.66 1.35 39.16
N ALA A 36 -24.59 0.40 38.23
CA ALA A 36 -23.86 0.58 36.97
C ALA A 36 -24.51 1.67 36.09
N ASP A 37 -25.84 1.66 35.96
CA ASP A 37 -26.55 2.69 35.21
C ASP A 37 -26.41 4.06 35.88
N ALA A 38 -26.57 4.14 37.21
CA ALA A 38 -26.41 5.37 37.97
C ALA A 38 -25.04 6.02 37.74
N THR A 39 -23.97 5.21 37.78
CA THR A 39 -22.59 5.66 37.48
C THR A 39 -22.48 6.24 36.06
N VAL A 40 -23.05 5.56 35.07
CA VAL A 40 -23.03 6.01 33.67
C VAL A 40 -23.77 7.33 33.51
N PHE A 41 -24.99 7.44 34.06
CA PHE A 41 -25.81 8.65 33.98
C PHE A 41 -25.13 9.85 34.63
N LEU A 42 -24.54 9.68 35.82
CA LEU A 42 -23.80 10.75 36.50
C LEU A 42 -22.52 11.16 35.74
N SER A 43 -21.80 10.20 35.16
CA SER A 43 -20.60 10.49 34.34
C SER A 43 -20.94 11.29 33.08
N LEU A 44 -22.03 10.91 32.39
CA LEU A 44 -22.53 11.65 31.24
C LEU A 44 -23.07 13.01 31.65
N HIS A 45 -23.75 13.12 32.79
CA HIS A 45 -24.24 14.39 33.33
C HIS A 45 -23.08 15.35 33.59
N HIS A 46 -22.04 14.89 34.28
CA HIS A 46 -20.83 15.67 34.52
C HIS A 46 -20.20 16.17 33.21
N THR A 47 -20.21 15.34 32.16
CA THR A 47 -19.61 15.70 30.86
C THR A 47 -20.46 16.72 30.08
N TYR A 48 -21.76 16.46 29.95
CA TYR A 48 -22.64 17.22 29.06
C TYR A 48 -23.33 18.41 29.74
N PHE A 49 -23.44 18.41 31.06
CA PHE A 49 -24.13 19.45 31.84
C PHE A 49 -23.31 19.99 33.02
N GLY A 50 -22.19 19.34 33.38
CA GLY A 50 -21.26 19.81 34.40
C GLY A 50 -20.39 20.98 33.92
N TYR A 51 -19.54 21.48 34.83
CA TYR A 51 -18.66 22.62 34.54
C TYR A 51 -17.59 22.27 33.49
N THR A 52 -17.39 23.16 32.51
CA THR A 52 -16.28 23.06 31.55
C THR A 52 -15.88 24.43 31.01
N SER A 53 -14.61 24.60 30.66
CA SER A 53 -14.12 25.81 29.97
C SER A 53 -14.59 25.89 28.51
N SER A 54 -15.09 24.80 27.93
CA SER A 54 -15.59 24.72 26.54
C SER A 54 -17.12 24.82 26.44
N THR A 55 -17.71 25.75 27.19
CA THR A 55 -19.18 25.91 27.32
C THR A 55 -19.93 25.97 25.99
N LYS A 56 -19.38 26.68 24.99
CA LYS A 56 -20.00 26.75 23.65
C LYS A 56 -20.04 25.38 22.97
N LYS A 57 -18.95 24.61 23.03
CA LYS A 57 -18.87 23.26 22.45
C LYS A 57 -19.75 22.27 23.22
N GLN A 58 -19.83 22.38 24.54
CA GLN A 58 -20.75 21.59 25.37
C GLN A 58 -22.20 21.79 24.95
N ARG A 59 -22.67 23.04 24.88
CA ARG A 59 -24.02 23.36 24.41
C ARG A 59 -24.28 22.81 23.01
N THR A 60 -23.35 23.00 22.07
CA THR A 60 -23.48 22.47 20.71
C THR A 60 -23.55 20.94 20.67
N ALA A 61 -22.77 20.25 21.50
CA ALA A 61 -22.80 18.79 21.59
C ALA A 61 -24.15 18.29 22.14
N VAL A 62 -24.68 18.92 23.20
CA VAL A 62 -26.00 18.62 23.77
C VAL A 62 -27.11 18.83 22.74
N GLU A 63 -27.13 19.98 22.08
CA GLU A 63 -28.12 20.30 21.04
C GLU A 63 -28.05 19.32 19.86
N ALA A 64 -26.83 18.95 19.42
CA ALA A 64 -26.64 18.00 18.35
C ALA A 64 -27.12 16.59 18.73
N ALA A 65 -26.76 16.12 19.94
CA ALA A 65 -27.20 14.83 20.46
C ALA A 65 -28.73 14.76 20.60
N ARG A 66 -29.36 15.84 21.08
CA ARG A 66 -30.81 15.97 21.17
C ARG A 66 -31.47 15.90 19.80
N ARG A 67 -30.96 16.68 18.83
CA ARG A 67 -31.49 16.71 17.46
C ARG A 67 -31.32 15.37 16.73
N ARG A 68 -30.23 14.65 17.00
CA ARG A 68 -29.97 13.32 16.42
C ARG A 68 -30.71 12.19 17.13
N GLY A 69 -31.33 12.46 18.28
CA GLY A 69 -31.99 11.43 19.08
C GLY A 69 -31.01 10.37 19.59
N HIS A 70 -29.82 10.78 20.02
CA HIS A 70 -28.84 9.83 20.54
C HIS A 70 -29.31 9.17 21.83
N GLY A 71 -29.35 7.83 21.80
CA GLY A 71 -29.59 7.01 22.97
C GLY A 71 -28.35 6.85 23.84
N LEU A 72 -28.53 6.23 25.01
CA LEU A 72 -27.49 6.08 26.03
C LEU A 72 -26.24 5.36 25.48
N VAL A 73 -26.44 4.27 24.74
CA VAL A 73 -25.37 3.48 24.13
C VAL A 73 -24.52 4.33 23.18
N THR A 74 -25.16 5.20 22.39
CA THR A 74 -24.44 6.08 21.46
C THR A 74 -23.62 7.13 22.22
N LEU A 75 -24.18 7.75 23.27
CA LEU A 75 -23.46 8.72 24.08
C LEU A 75 -22.24 8.10 24.78
N GLN A 76 -22.38 6.90 25.36
CA GLN A 76 -21.26 6.17 25.93
C GLN A 76 -20.18 5.83 24.90
N LEU A 77 -20.58 5.45 23.67
CA LEU A 77 -19.64 5.18 22.59
C LEU A 77 -18.86 6.43 22.18
N ILE A 78 -19.52 7.59 22.12
CA ILE A 78 -18.87 8.87 21.86
C ILE A 78 -17.80 9.13 22.93
N GLU A 79 -18.17 9.03 24.21
CA GLU A 79 -17.23 9.28 25.30
C GLU A 79 -16.08 8.28 25.36
N HIS A 80 -16.32 7.02 25.02
CA HIS A 80 -15.26 6.02 24.87
C HIS A 80 -14.19 6.43 23.85
N PHE A 81 -14.58 7.04 22.72
CA PHE A 81 -13.63 7.53 21.73
C PHE A 81 -12.98 8.85 22.12
N VAL A 82 -13.75 9.77 22.71
CA VAL A 82 -13.24 11.08 23.14
C VAL A 82 -12.20 10.92 24.26
N ALA A 83 -12.37 9.95 25.16
CA ALA A 83 -11.40 9.65 26.23
C ALA A 83 -10.00 9.26 25.72
N LYS A 84 -9.85 8.88 24.43
CA LYS A 84 -8.57 8.55 23.81
C LYS A 84 -7.77 9.81 23.40
N VAL A 85 -8.38 10.99 23.45
CA VAL A 85 -7.77 12.26 23.08
C VAL A 85 -7.35 13.00 24.35
N ARG A 86 -6.04 13.14 24.58
CA ARG A 86 -5.49 13.81 25.78
C ARG A 86 -5.63 15.32 25.75
N ASP A 87 -5.65 15.90 24.55
CA ASP A 87 -5.79 17.35 24.36
C ASP A 87 -7.25 17.77 24.57
N HIS A 88 -7.48 18.65 25.54
CA HIS A 88 -8.82 19.08 25.94
C HIS A 88 -9.63 19.72 24.81
N HIS A 89 -9.01 20.59 24.00
CA HIS A 89 -9.72 21.28 22.92
C HIS A 89 -10.10 20.33 21.80
N LYS A 90 -9.17 19.44 21.40
CA LYS A 90 -9.41 18.41 20.39
C LYS A 90 -10.42 17.36 20.85
N ALA A 91 -10.43 17.02 22.14
CA ALA A 91 -11.43 16.14 22.71
C ALA A 91 -12.84 16.73 22.55
N TRP A 92 -13.02 18.02 22.82
CA TRP A 92 -14.29 18.70 22.58
C TRP A 92 -14.66 18.86 21.11
N ASP A 93 -13.69 19.11 20.22
CA ASP A 93 -13.95 19.13 18.77
C ASP A 93 -14.46 17.78 18.28
N LEU A 94 -13.81 16.69 18.72
CA LEU A 94 -14.24 15.34 18.41
C LEU A 94 -15.63 15.06 18.98
N ARG A 95 -15.90 15.44 20.24
CA ARG A 95 -17.20 15.23 20.88
C ARG A 95 -18.33 15.91 20.10
N VAL A 96 -18.15 17.18 19.72
CA VAL A 96 -19.13 17.93 18.93
C VAL A 96 -19.39 17.24 17.59
N GLU A 97 -18.33 16.87 16.87
CA GLU A 97 -18.45 16.20 15.58
C GLU A 97 -19.19 14.86 15.69
N LEU A 98 -18.89 14.07 16.72
CA LEU A 98 -19.55 12.79 16.93
C LEU A 98 -21.02 12.94 17.33
N CYS A 99 -21.37 13.92 18.19
CA CYS A 99 -22.77 14.22 18.51
C CYS A 99 -23.57 14.76 17.31
N GLN A 100 -22.90 15.28 16.27
CA GLN A 100 -23.54 15.71 15.02
C GLN A 100 -23.68 14.57 14.01
N THR A 101 -22.96 13.46 14.19
CA THR A 101 -22.93 12.30 13.30
C THR A 101 -24.13 11.39 13.59
N SER A 102 -24.70 10.73 12.57
CA SER A 102 -25.77 9.74 12.80
C SER A 102 -25.24 8.54 13.62
N ALA A 103 -26.09 7.95 14.48
CA ALA A 103 -25.67 6.94 15.45
C ALA A 103 -24.93 5.75 14.81
N GLU A 104 -25.37 5.31 13.64
CA GLU A 104 -24.79 4.21 12.87
C GLU A 104 -23.40 4.53 12.26
N LEU A 105 -23.03 5.81 12.19
CA LEU A 105 -21.75 6.26 11.62
C LEU A 105 -20.73 6.71 12.68
N VAL A 106 -21.13 6.87 13.95
CA VAL A 106 -20.29 7.40 15.03
C VAL A 106 -18.95 6.66 15.12
N GLU A 107 -18.98 5.33 15.15
CA GLU A 107 -17.77 4.52 15.26
C GLU A 107 -16.80 4.73 14.08
N LYS A 108 -17.33 4.73 12.85
CA LYS A 108 -16.55 4.91 11.63
C LYS A 108 -15.88 6.28 11.60
N VAL A 109 -16.62 7.34 11.94
CA VAL A 109 -16.10 8.71 11.98
C VAL A 109 -15.07 8.86 13.10
N ALA A 110 -15.34 8.33 14.29
CA ALA A 110 -14.41 8.40 15.42
C ALA A 110 -13.07 7.73 15.11
N ARG A 111 -13.07 6.51 14.55
CA ARG A 111 -11.84 5.80 14.17
C ARG A 111 -11.03 6.57 13.13
N LYS A 112 -11.70 7.17 12.13
CA LYS A 112 -11.06 8.01 11.12
C LYS A 112 -10.37 9.22 11.75
N LYS A 113 -11.06 9.93 12.64
CA LYS A 113 -10.54 11.14 13.30
C LYS A 113 -9.38 10.84 14.24
N LEU A 114 -9.48 9.77 15.03
CA LEU A 114 -8.38 9.35 15.90
C LEU A 114 -7.12 8.96 15.11
N ARG A 115 -7.27 8.36 13.92
CA ARG A 115 -6.14 8.07 13.04
C ARG A 115 -5.48 9.36 12.53
N GLN A 116 -6.27 10.36 12.17
CA GLN A 116 -5.77 11.66 11.71
C GLN A 116 -5.05 12.45 12.82
N MET A 117 -5.44 12.26 14.08
CA MET A 117 -4.80 12.93 15.23
C MET A 117 -3.50 12.27 15.71
N ARG A 118 -3.17 11.05 15.25
CA ARG A 118 -1.91 10.39 15.63
C ARG A 118 -0.73 11.09 14.95
N LYS A 119 0.14 11.70 15.76
CA LYS A 119 1.45 12.17 15.29
C LYS A 119 2.23 10.96 14.73
N PRO A 120 2.83 11.05 13.53
CA PRO A 120 3.72 10.01 13.03
C PRO A 120 4.81 9.73 14.05
N ARG A 121 5.12 8.46 14.31
CA ARG A 121 6.29 8.10 15.11
C ARG A 121 7.53 8.51 14.30
N THR A 122 8.31 9.44 14.84
CA THR A 122 9.65 9.74 14.36
C THR A 122 10.61 8.73 15.01
N TYR A 123 11.25 7.90 14.20
CA TYR A 123 12.32 7.02 14.67
C TYR A 123 13.65 7.78 14.63
N ALA A 124 14.50 7.54 15.62
CA ALA A 124 15.85 8.09 15.70
C ALA A 124 16.82 6.94 15.96
N GLU A 125 18.08 7.13 15.55
CA GLU A 125 19.14 6.16 15.85
C GLU A 125 19.26 5.95 17.35
N ARG A 126 19.45 4.68 17.75
CA ARG A 126 19.62 4.30 19.16
C ARG A 126 20.27 2.94 19.27
N ALA A 127 21.02 2.74 20.35
CA ALA A 127 21.49 1.44 20.78
C ALA A 127 21.07 1.17 22.22
N LYS A 128 20.64 -0.05 22.51
CA LYS A 128 20.31 -0.53 23.85
C LYS A 128 20.93 -1.90 24.05
N LEU A 129 21.61 -2.08 25.19
CA LEU A 129 22.10 -3.38 25.64
C LEU A 129 21.32 -3.81 26.88
N THR A 130 20.87 -5.06 26.93
CA THR A 130 20.19 -5.66 28.08
C THR A 130 20.92 -6.94 28.47
N GLN A 131 21.39 -7.02 29.72
CA GLN A 131 22.10 -8.18 30.27
C GLN A 131 21.11 -9.18 30.88
N HIS A 132 21.40 -10.48 30.77
CA HIS A 132 20.57 -11.56 31.30
C HIS A 132 21.34 -12.42 32.31
N GLY A 133 20.62 -13.06 33.23
CA GLY A 133 21.22 -13.84 34.33
C GLY A 133 21.96 -15.12 33.91
N ASN A 134 21.85 -15.53 32.65
CA ASN A 134 22.53 -16.70 32.08
C ASN A 134 23.83 -16.33 31.32
N GLY A 135 24.31 -15.09 31.45
CA GLY A 135 25.53 -14.61 30.78
C GLY A 135 25.32 -14.15 29.34
N LEU A 136 24.10 -14.23 28.80
CA LEU A 136 23.77 -13.67 27.50
C LEU A 136 23.36 -12.19 27.60
N ALA A 137 23.50 -11.48 26.49
CA ALA A 137 23.01 -10.11 26.35
C ALA A 137 22.21 -9.92 25.06
N THR A 138 21.23 -9.02 25.09
CA THR A 138 20.51 -8.58 23.88
C THR A 138 20.95 -7.18 23.51
N LEU A 139 21.50 -7.04 22.31
CA LEU A 139 21.77 -5.76 21.66
C LEU A 139 20.59 -5.40 20.75
N THR A 140 20.02 -4.22 20.94
CA THR A 140 19.02 -3.64 20.04
C THR A 140 19.60 -2.37 19.43
N VAL A 141 19.77 -2.34 18.12
CA VAL A 141 20.25 -1.18 17.38
C VAL A 141 19.16 -0.71 16.43
N THR A 142 19.00 0.61 16.32
CA THR A 142 18.20 1.29 15.30
C THR A 142 19.17 2.20 14.55
N ALA A 143 19.31 1.97 13.25
CA ALA A 143 20.22 2.66 12.33
C ALA A 143 19.59 2.65 10.91
N ASP A 144 20.38 2.99 9.89
CA ASP A 144 19.94 2.92 8.50
C ASP A 144 19.32 1.55 8.16
N SER A 145 18.13 1.61 7.55
CA SER A 145 17.31 0.41 7.32
C SER A 145 17.96 -0.56 6.35
N LEU A 146 18.66 -0.06 5.33
CA LEU A 146 19.28 -0.88 4.30
C LEU A 146 20.51 -1.59 4.87
N GLN A 147 21.35 -0.86 5.60
CA GLN A 147 22.52 -1.41 6.27
C GLN A 147 22.15 -2.48 7.29
N LEU A 148 21.19 -2.21 8.19
CA LEU A 148 20.78 -3.20 9.20
C LEU A 148 20.13 -4.44 8.58
N THR A 149 19.45 -4.31 7.43
CA THR A 149 18.89 -5.47 6.73
C THR A 149 20.01 -6.35 6.15
N GLY A 150 21.03 -5.75 5.54
CA GLY A 150 22.20 -6.50 5.07
C GLY A 150 22.94 -7.20 6.21
N VAL A 151 23.09 -6.54 7.36
CA VAL A 151 23.66 -7.18 8.57
C VAL A 151 22.80 -8.34 9.02
N PHE A 152 21.48 -8.17 9.09
CA PHE A 152 20.55 -9.20 9.54
C PHE A 152 20.54 -10.43 8.62
N GLU A 153 20.55 -10.24 7.30
CA GLU A 153 20.59 -11.34 6.33
C GLU A 153 21.90 -12.13 6.38
N GLY A 154 22.99 -11.54 6.90
CA GLY A 154 24.25 -12.24 7.15
C GLY A 154 24.28 -13.06 8.44
N ILE A 155 23.25 -12.99 9.30
CA ILE A 155 23.20 -13.72 10.57
C ILE A 155 22.68 -15.14 10.32
N ASP A 156 23.48 -16.13 10.68
CA ASP A 156 23.06 -17.52 10.75
C ASP A 156 22.05 -17.68 11.90
N GLN A 157 20.82 -18.06 11.57
CA GLN A 157 19.74 -18.19 12.56
C GLN A 157 19.92 -19.39 13.50
N GLU A 158 20.78 -20.35 13.18
CA GLU A 158 21.14 -21.46 14.07
C GLU A 158 22.23 -21.05 15.07
N ARG A 159 23.09 -20.09 14.70
CA ARG A 159 24.18 -19.53 15.53
C ARG A 159 24.21 -18.00 15.50
N PRO A 160 23.16 -17.30 15.97
CA PRO A 160 22.99 -15.87 15.68
C PRO A 160 24.03 -14.98 16.37
N GLY A 161 24.37 -15.26 17.63
CA GLY A 161 25.37 -14.47 18.36
C GLY A 161 26.78 -14.64 17.82
N GLU A 162 27.19 -15.88 17.54
CA GLU A 162 28.54 -16.18 17.03
C GLU A 162 28.72 -15.65 15.61
N SER A 163 27.79 -15.93 14.70
CA SER A 163 27.84 -15.45 13.32
C SER A 163 27.82 -13.91 13.22
N PHE A 164 27.05 -13.24 14.08
CA PHE A 164 27.03 -11.78 14.15
C PHE A 164 28.39 -11.19 14.57
N LEU A 165 29.05 -11.80 15.57
CA LEU A 165 30.38 -11.38 16.02
C LEU A 165 31.47 -11.70 14.98
N GLU A 166 31.42 -12.87 14.35
CA GLU A 166 32.31 -13.25 13.23
C GLU A 166 32.20 -12.27 12.05
N ASN A 167 30.99 -11.83 11.72
CA ASN A 167 30.73 -10.81 10.69
C ASN A 167 31.31 -9.43 11.07
N LEU A 168 31.27 -9.05 12.35
CA LEU A 168 31.85 -7.79 12.86
C LEU A 168 33.38 -7.79 12.80
N ASP A 169 34.01 -8.92 13.12
CA ASP A 169 35.47 -9.08 13.11
C ASP A 169 36.05 -9.27 11.69
N GLY A 170 35.21 -9.20 10.65
CA GLY A 170 35.60 -9.28 9.25
C GLY A 170 35.87 -10.69 8.73
N GLY A 171 35.57 -11.73 9.51
CA GLY A 171 35.68 -13.15 9.13
C GLY A 171 34.44 -13.71 8.42
N GLY A 172 33.36 -12.92 8.37
CA GLY A 172 32.06 -13.32 7.83
C GLY A 172 31.89 -13.28 6.31
N VAL A 173 30.91 -14.05 5.81
CA VAL A 173 30.49 -14.00 4.41
C VAL A 173 29.76 -12.68 4.15
N LYS A 174 30.33 -11.81 3.32
CA LYS A 174 29.62 -10.63 2.81
C LYS A 174 28.57 -11.07 1.80
N THR A 175 27.33 -11.18 2.23
CA THR A 175 26.20 -11.38 1.31
C THR A 175 25.93 -10.05 0.59
N GLU A 176 26.30 -9.94 -0.69
CA GLU A 176 25.79 -8.85 -1.53
C GLU A 176 24.33 -9.15 -1.88
N VAL A 177 23.42 -8.57 -1.10
CA VAL A 177 21.98 -8.72 -1.31
C VAL A 177 21.55 -7.88 -2.51
N ALA A 178 21.12 -8.55 -3.58
CA ALA A 178 20.45 -7.90 -4.70
C ALA A 178 18.99 -7.61 -4.31
N THR A 179 18.75 -6.50 -3.61
CA THR A 179 17.40 -6.09 -3.23
C THR A 179 16.73 -5.31 -4.34
N MET A 180 15.52 -5.72 -4.74
CA MET A 180 14.74 -5.03 -5.77
C MET A 180 13.97 -3.86 -5.15
N ALA A 181 14.07 -2.69 -5.78
CA ALA A 181 13.22 -1.55 -5.47
C ALA A 181 11.92 -1.64 -6.29
N VAL A 182 10.77 -1.59 -5.61
CA VAL A 182 9.45 -1.58 -6.25
C VAL A 182 8.93 -0.15 -6.25
N LEU A 183 8.84 0.45 -7.43
CA LEU A 183 8.32 1.81 -7.61
C LEU A 183 6.94 1.76 -8.27
N GLN A 184 6.02 2.58 -7.77
CA GLN A 184 4.83 2.93 -8.55
C GLN A 184 5.22 3.92 -9.66
N LEU A 185 4.46 3.93 -10.75
CA LEU A 185 4.78 4.76 -11.91
C LEU A 185 4.78 6.25 -11.60
N ASP A 186 3.89 6.70 -10.71
CA ASP A 186 3.83 8.10 -10.29
C ASP A 186 5.09 8.49 -9.51
N ASP A 187 5.54 7.64 -8.57
CA ASP A 187 6.79 7.83 -7.82
C ASP A 187 8.02 7.82 -8.74
N TYR A 188 8.01 6.99 -9.78
CA TYR A 188 9.06 6.96 -10.80
C TYR A 188 9.06 8.21 -11.70
N ALA A 189 7.88 8.73 -12.03
CA ALA A 189 7.76 9.96 -12.81
C ALA A 189 8.26 11.18 -12.03
N GLU A 190 8.02 11.22 -10.70
CA GLU A 190 8.58 12.25 -9.83
C GLU A 190 10.10 12.09 -9.69
N LEU A 191 10.63 10.88 -9.52
CA LEU A 191 12.08 10.61 -9.55
C LEU A 191 12.76 11.21 -10.79
N LEU A 192 12.12 11.15 -11.96
CA LEU A 192 12.67 11.72 -13.20
C LEU A 192 12.61 13.26 -13.27
N LYS A 193 11.75 13.91 -12.47
CA LYS A 193 11.61 15.38 -12.41
C LYS A 193 12.53 16.03 -11.38
N GLY A 194 13.16 15.22 -10.53
CA GLY A 194 13.97 15.63 -9.39
C GLY A 194 13.55 14.79 -8.20
N ASN A 195 14.49 14.28 -7.40
CA ASN A 195 14.30 13.23 -6.38
C ASN A 195 13.35 13.57 -5.20
N THR A 196 12.45 14.52 -5.38
CA THR A 196 11.48 15.03 -4.42
C THR A 196 10.06 14.69 -4.85
N ASP A 197 9.18 14.43 -3.88
CA ASP A 197 7.76 14.31 -4.11
C ASP A 197 7.10 15.68 -4.41
N LYS A 198 5.78 15.66 -4.61
CA LYS A 198 4.95 16.85 -4.88
C LYS A 198 5.01 17.94 -3.79
N ASP A 199 5.46 17.59 -2.59
CA ASP A 199 5.56 18.49 -1.43
C ASP A 199 7.02 18.99 -1.25
N GLY A 200 7.94 18.56 -2.13
CA GLY A 200 9.36 18.96 -2.13
C GLY A 200 10.25 18.10 -1.24
N GLU A 201 9.75 17.00 -0.69
CA GLU A 201 10.48 16.10 0.22
C GLU A 201 11.08 14.91 -0.54
N GLU A 202 12.24 14.39 -0.13
CA GLU A 202 12.87 13.26 -0.83
C GLU A 202 11.97 12.01 -0.76
N PHE A 203 11.63 11.43 -1.92
CA PHE A 203 10.70 10.29 -1.93
C PHE A 203 11.36 9.03 -1.35
N ILE A 204 10.59 8.27 -0.57
CA ILE A 204 11.05 7.05 0.12
C ILE A 204 10.60 5.81 -0.64
N VAL A 205 11.56 4.97 -1.00
CA VAL A 205 11.35 3.71 -1.71
C VAL A 205 11.40 2.56 -0.72
N ARG A 206 10.47 1.61 -0.85
CA ARG A 206 10.53 0.34 -0.13
C ARG A 206 11.04 -0.76 -1.04
N THR A 207 11.99 -1.51 -0.54
CA THR A 207 12.60 -2.65 -1.22
C THR A 207 11.88 -3.96 -0.88
N THR A 208 12.21 -5.02 -1.61
CA THR A 208 11.65 -6.36 -1.38
C THR A 208 12.01 -6.98 -0.02
N SER A 209 13.10 -6.55 0.62
CA SER A 209 13.44 -6.98 1.99
C SER A 209 12.67 -6.19 3.07
N GLY A 210 11.84 -5.22 2.67
CA GLY A 210 11.11 -4.35 3.56
C GLY A 210 11.91 -3.12 4.02
N ALA A 211 13.22 -3.08 3.73
CA ALA A 211 14.04 -1.91 3.98
C ALA A 211 13.59 -0.72 3.14
N THR A 212 13.78 0.49 3.67
CA THR A 212 13.50 1.74 2.94
C THR A 212 14.77 2.51 2.64
N MET A 213 14.80 3.20 1.51
CA MET A 213 15.88 4.11 1.10
C MET A 213 15.29 5.34 0.40
N THR A 214 16.09 6.38 0.23
CA THR A 214 15.68 7.58 -0.51
C THR A 214 15.84 7.39 -2.02
N GLY A 215 15.19 8.27 -2.79
CA GLY A 215 15.35 8.33 -4.24
C GLY A 215 16.80 8.50 -4.70
N SER A 216 17.58 9.35 -4.02
CA SER A 216 18.99 9.56 -4.37
C SER A 216 19.84 8.31 -4.10
N GLN A 217 19.59 7.63 -2.97
CA GLN A 217 20.24 6.35 -2.65
C GLN A 217 19.93 5.27 -3.69
N LEU A 218 18.71 5.26 -4.23
CA LEU A 218 18.33 4.35 -5.31
C LEU A 218 19.11 4.61 -6.61
N VAL A 219 19.21 5.88 -7.02
CA VAL A 219 19.96 6.29 -8.22
C VAL A 219 21.44 5.94 -8.08
N GLU A 220 22.05 6.23 -6.92
CA GLU A 220 23.44 5.89 -6.63
C GLU A 220 23.70 4.38 -6.78
N ARG A 221 22.83 3.54 -6.22
CA ARG A 221 22.96 2.07 -6.35
C ARG A 221 22.77 1.57 -7.78
N ALA A 222 21.88 2.19 -8.56
CA ALA A 222 21.71 1.86 -9.97
C ALA A 222 22.95 2.21 -10.80
N LEU A 223 23.62 3.32 -10.50
CA LEU A 223 24.87 3.75 -11.15
C LEU A 223 26.06 2.87 -10.76
N LEU A 224 26.01 2.23 -9.59
CA LEU A 224 27.04 1.31 -9.11
C LEU A 224 26.83 -0.16 -9.55
N ASP A 225 25.87 -0.45 -10.44
CA ASP A 225 25.44 -1.82 -10.84
C ASP A 225 24.96 -2.71 -9.65
N LYS A 226 24.54 -2.10 -8.54
CA LYS A 226 24.20 -2.79 -7.27
C LYS A 226 22.69 -2.89 -6.98
N GLY A 227 21.84 -2.89 -8.01
CA GLY A 227 20.39 -3.02 -7.84
C GLY A 227 19.58 -3.18 -9.13
N ILE A 228 18.41 -3.82 -9.02
CA ILE A 228 17.43 -3.97 -10.10
C ILE A 228 16.21 -3.08 -9.78
N ILE A 229 15.88 -2.14 -10.67
CA ILE A 229 14.67 -1.31 -10.55
C ILE A 229 13.56 -1.95 -11.38
N VAL A 230 12.41 -2.28 -10.78
CA VAL A 230 11.19 -2.71 -11.51
C VAL A 230 10.07 -1.72 -11.23
N ALA A 231 9.59 -1.05 -12.28
CA ALA A 231 8.40 -0.23 -12.24
C ALA A 231 7.16 -1.10 -12.47
N VAL A 232 6.16 -0.98 -11.59
CA VAL A 232 4.92 -1.76 -11.65
C VAL A 232 3.73 -0.80 -11.71
N SER A 233 2.94 -0.88 -12.78
CA SER A 233 1.65 -0.19 -12.87
C SER A 233 0.58 -0.95 -12.08
N ARG A 234 -0.29 -0.23 -11.36
CA ARG A 234 -1.44 -0.82 -10.64
C ARG A 234 -2.48 -1.45 -11.57
N GLU A 235 -2.56 -1.00 -12.81
CA GLU A 235 -3.61 -1.41 -13.75
C GLU A 235 -3.11 -2.46 -14.75
N HIS A 236 -1.81 -2.47 -15.06
CA HIS A 236 -1.27 -3.26 -16.19
C HIS A 236 -0.11 -4.21 -15.83
N GLY A 237 0.41 -4.22 -14.59
CA GLY A 237 1.56 -5.06 -14.24
C GLY A 237 2.89 -4.59 -14.87
N PRO A 238 3.98 -5.37 -14.77
CA PRO A 238 5.33 -4.96 -15.21
C PRO A 238 5.61 -5.31 -16.68
N LEU A 239 6.40 -4.47 -17.39
CA LEU A 239 7.31 -4.75 -18.55
C LEU A 239 7.17 -3.84 -19.79
N ASP A 240 6.08 -3.11 -19.97
CA ASP A 240 5.82 -2.40 -21.23
C ASP A 240 6.40 -0.98 -21.28
N VAL A 241 6.97 -0.59 -22.43
CA VAL A 241 7.55 0.74 -22.67
C VAL A 241 6.80 1.54 -23.74
N PHE A 242 5.68 1.01 -24.25
CA PHE A 242 4.76 1.68 -25.15
C PHE A 242 5.49 2.39 -26.30
N ARG A 243 5.25 3.69 -26.49
CA ARG A 243 5.86 4.49 -27.56
C ARG A 243 7.05 5.33 -27.11
N PHE A 244 7.52 5.13 -25.88
CA PHE A 244 8.66 5.85 -25.32
C PHE A 244 9.99 5.33 -25.87
N GLN A 245 10.06 4.06 -26.26
CA GLN A 245 11.23 3.46 -26.87
C GLN A 245 10.84 2.49 -27.99
N ARG A 246 11.59 2.54 -29.09
CA ARG A 246 11.39 1.64 -30.22
C ARG A 246 11.84 0.21 -29.92
N PHE A 247 12.93 0.04 -29.18
CA PHE A 247 13.53 -1.27 -28.96
C PHE A 247 13.03 -1.91 -27.67
N ALA A 248 12.82 -3.23 -27.70
CA ALA A 248 12.41 -3.99 -26.53
C ALA A 248 13.49 -3.93 -25.44
N THR A 249 13.08 -3.71 -24.20
CA THR A 249 13.99 -3.69 -23.05
C THR A 249 14.58 -5.08 -22.78
N ALA A 250 15.69 -5.15 -22.03
CA ALA A 250 16.30 -6.42 -21.64
C ALA A 250 15.29 -7.39 -20.96
N LYS A 251 14.36 -6.84 -20.18
CA LYS A 251 13.34 -7.64 -19.49
C LYS A 251 12.23 -8.12 -20.44
N GLN A 252 11.83 -7.30 -21.41
CA GLN A 252 10.90 -7.74 -22.46
C GLN A 252 11.52 -8.84 -23.32
N ARG A 253 12.82 -8.75 -23.62
CA ARG A 253 13.56 -9.82 -24.31
C ARG A 253 13.57 -11.11 -23.49
N LEU A 254 13.81 -11.05 -22.18
CA LEU A 254 13.80 -12.24 -21.32
C LEU A 254 12.42 -12.92 -21.29
N ALA A 255 11.34 -12.14 -21.20
CA ALA A 255 9.97 -12.67 -21.24
C ALA A 255 9.65 -13.35 -22.58
N LEU A 256 10.05 -12.75 -23.70
CA LEU A 256 9.86 -13.34 -25.04
C LEU A 256 10.70 -14.60 -25.27
N ALA A 257 11.89 -14.69 -24.67
CA ALA A 257 12.74 -15.89 -24.72
C ALA A 257 12.11 -17.08 -23.99
N ALA A 258 11.40 -16.83 -22.89
CA ALA A 258 10.68 -17.86 -22.14
C ALA A 258 9.42 -18.33 -22.87
N GLU A 259 8.77 -17.44 -23.63
CA GLU A 259 7.59 -17.77 -24.43
C GLU A 259 7.97 -18.51 -25.74
N ASN A 260 9.02 -18.06 -26.42
CA ASN A 260 9.51 -18.64 -27.67
C ASN A 260 11.05 -18.75 -27.60
N PRO A 261 11.62 -19.94 -27.30
CA PRO A 261 13.07 -20.13 -27.16
C PRO A 261 13.80 -20.13 -28.51
N CYS A 262 13.06 -20.20 -29.61
CA CYS A 262 13.54 -20.08 -30.99
C CYS A 262 12.72 -19.03 -31.74
N CYS A 263 13.09 -18.75 -32.98
CA CYS A 263 12.30 -17.95 -33.90
C CYS A 263 10.84 -18.43 -33.90
N ALA A 264 9.90 -17.53 -33.68
CA ALA A 264 8.48 -17.83 -33.61
C ALA A 264 7.84 -18.15 -34.98
N TRP A 265 8.64 -18.44 -36.01
CA TRP A 265 8.10 -18.88 -37.29
C TRP A 265 8.04 -20.40 -37.28
N GLU A 266 6.95 -20.99 -37.76
CA GLU A 266 6.74 -22.44 -37.65
C GLU A 266 7.89 -23.25 -38.28
N GLY A 267 8.45 -24.20 -37.53
CA GLY A 267 9.56 -25.05 -37.94
C GLY A 267 10.95 -24.39 -37.95
N CYS A 268 11.08 -23.11 -37.55
CA CYS A 268 12.36 -22.41 -37.51
C CYS A 268 13.09 -22.64 -36.18
N LYS A 269 14.28 -23.25 -36.24
CA LYS A 269 15.11 -23.58 -35.07
C LYS A 269 16.23 -22.58 -34.78
N VAL A 270 16.14 -21.37 -35.32
CA VAL A 270 17.13 -20.32 -35.01
C VAL A 270 16.93 -19.90 -33.56
N PRO A 271 17.97 -19.99 -32.71
CA PRO A 271 17.83 -19.72 -31.28
C PRO A 271 17.48 -18.26 -31.02
N PHE A 272 16.78 -18.00 -29.91
CA PHE A 272 16.29 -16.66 -29.54
C PHE A 272 17.41 -15.60 -29.49
N GLU A 273 18.63 -15.97 -29.09
CA GLU A 273 19.79 -15.06 -29.02
C GLU A 273 20.16 -14.49 -30.40
N LYS A 274 19.81 -15.19 -31.48
CA LYS A 274 20.00 -14.74 -32.86
C LYS A 274 18.76 -14.06 -33.44
N CYS A 275 17.70 -13.89 -32.65
CA CYS A 275 16.45 -13.27 -33.07
C CYS A 275 16.39 -11.77 -32.78
N GLN A 276 15.70 -11.07 -33.67
CA GLN A 276 15.26 -9.69 -33.54
C GLN A 276 13.87 -9.68 -32.91
N ILE A 277 13.53 -8.61 -32.18
CA ILE A 277 12.18 -8.46 -31.62
C ILE A 277 11.34 -7.65 -32.60
N HIS A 278 10.37 -8.33 -33.19
CA HIS A 278 9.46 -7.83 -34.19
C HIS A 278 8.20 -7.23 -33.54
N HIS A 279 7.65 -6.17 -34.12
CA HIS A 279 6.37 -5.59 -33.72
C HIS A 279 5.25 -6.08 -34.64
N ILE A 280 4.28 -6.83 -34.11
CA ILE A 280 3.11 -7.34 -34.86
C ILE A 280 2.38 -6.20 -35.59
N LYS A 281 1.99 -5.17 -34.84
CA LYS A 281 1.69 -3.86 -35.42
C LYS A 281 3.00 -3.09 -35.54
N ALA A 282 3.47 -2.88 -36.76
CA ALA A 282 4.74 -2.23 -37.02
C ALA A 282 4.91 -0.89 -36.26
N TRP A 283 6.10 -0.68 -35.70
CA TRP A 283 6.44 0.57 -34.99
C TRP A 283 6.25 1.82 -35.87
N ALA A 284 6.60 1.74 -37.15
CA ALA A 284 6.41 2.83 -38.11
C ALA A 284 4.93 3.19 -38.33
N ARG A 285 4.02 2.24 -38.03
CA ARG A 285 2.56 2.37 -38.15
C ARG A 285 1.87 2.59 -36.79
N GLY A 286 2.62 3.07 -35.80
CA GLY A 286 2.09 3.42 -34.49
C GLY A 286 1.92 2.25 -33.52
N GLY A 287 2.47 1.06 -33.79
CA GLY A 287 2.42 -0.05 -32.82
C GLY A 287 3.30 0.18 -31.58
N PRO A 288 2.82 -0.14 -30.37
CA PRO A 288 3.59 0.07 -29.13
C PRO A 288 4.61 -1.05 -28.89
N THR A 289 5.69 -0.75 -28.16
CA THR A 289 6.65 -1.75 -27.67
C THR A 289 6.13 -2.37 -26.37
N ASN A 290 5.12 -3.22 -26.53
CA ASN A 290 4.45 -3.95 -25.45
C ASN A 290 4.52 -5.45 -25.71
N ILE A 291 4.61 -6.30 -24.68
CA ILE A 291 4.76 -7.76 -24.84
C ILE A 291 3.71 -8.36 -25.79
N LEU A 292 2.46 -7.91 -25.70
CA LEU A 292 1.36 -8.37 -26.57
C LEU A 292 1.48 -7.92 -28.03
N ASN A 293 2.40 -6.99 -28.35
CA ASN A 293 2.69 -6.54 -29.70
C ASN A 293 4.08 -6.99 -30.18
N LEU A 294 4.81 -7.81 -29.39
CA LEU A 294 6.17 -8.23 -29.71
C LEU A 294 6.26 -9.73 -29.95
N VAL A 295 7.16 -10.14 -30.85
CA VAL A 295 7.45 -11.54 -31.17
C VAL A 295 8.91 -11.71 -31.62
N PRO A 296 9.64 -12.76 -31.21
CA PRO A 296 11.01 -12.96 -31.67
C PRO A 296 11.07 -13.64 -33.05
N LEU A 297 11.80 -13.04 -33.99
CA LEU A 297 12.02 -13.58 -35.33
C LEU A 297 13.50 -13.53 -35.71
N CYS A 298 14.00 -14.55 -36.43
CA CYS A 298 15.36 -14.49 -36.99
C CYS A 298 15.46 -13.38 -38.07
N PRO A 299 16.67 -12.92 -38.43
CA PRO A 299 16.82 -11.83 -39.40
C PRO A 299 16.12 -12.11 -40.74
N TYR A 300 16.08 -13.37 -41.17
CA TYR A 300 15.36 -13.78 -42.38
C TYR A 300 13.85 -13.63 -42.23
N HIS A 301 13.24 -14.27 -41.21
CA HIS A 301 11.79 -14.23 -41.01
C HIS A 301 11.28 -12.85 -40.60
N ASN A 302 12.08 -12.06 -39.88
CA ASN A 302 11.75 -10.67 -39.62
C ASN A 302 11.72 -9.83 -40.91
N GLY A 303 12.61 -10.10 -41.86
CA GLY A 303 12.69 -9.37 -43.13
C GLY A 303 11.63 -9.77 -44.15
N VAL A 304 11.05 -10.97 -44.04
CA VAL A 304 9.98 -11.43 -44.93
C VAL A 304 8.59 -11.36 -44.32
N ASN A 305 8.46 -10.87 -43.09
CA ASN A 305 7.18 -10.64 -42.44
C ASN A 305 6.48 -9.42 -43.05
N ASP A 306 5.20 -9.56 -43.40
CA ASP A 306 4.41 -8.47 -43.95
C ASP A 306 4.03 -7.45 -42.86
N ASP A 307 4.66 -6.27 -42.87
CA ASP A 307 4.39 -5.15 -41.94
C ASP A 307 3.20 -4.27 -42.37
N ASP A 308 2.76 -4.42 -43.62
CA ASP A 308 1.74 -3.60 -44.27
C ASP A 308 0.48 -4.41 -44.58
N PRO A 309 -0.60 -4.27 -43.80
CA PRO A 309 -1.86 -4.94 -44.10
C PRO A 309 -2.54 -4.44 -45.38
N ASP A 310 -2.14 -3.28 -45.91
CA ASP A 310 -2.68 -2.67 -47.13
C ASP A 310 -1.83 -3.00 -48.37
N ALA A 311 -0.66 -3.62 -48.20
CA ALA A 311 0.17 -4.08 -49.31
C ALA A 311 -0.32 -5.45 -49.83
N PRO A 312 -0.07 -5.79 -51.10
CA PRO A 312 -0.33 -7.13 -51.61
C PRO A 312 0.39 -8.18 -50.73
N PRO A 313 -0.33 -9.19 -50.21
CA PRO A 313 0.23 -10.13 -49.26
C PRO A 313 1.33 -10.96 -49.92
N SER A 314 2.46 -11.13 -49.21
CA SER A 314 3.65 -11.77 -49.77
C SER A 314 3.90 -13.14 -49.13
N ARG A 315 4.38 -13.16 -47.89
CA ARG A 315 4.71 -14.36 -47.12
C ARG A 315 3.96 -14.41 -45.80
N GLY A 316 2.97 -13.54 -45.62
CA GLY A 316 2.15 -13.50 -44.42
C GLY A 316 2.83 -12.74 -43.28
N HIS A 317 2.16 -12.70 -42.14
CA HIS A 317 2.60 -11.93 -40.99
C HIS A 317 2.40 -12.69 -39.69
N MET A 318 3.16 -12.33 -38.66
CA MET A 318 2.95 -12.82 -37.30
C MET A 318 1.80 -12.05 -36.64
N ASP A 319 0.95 -12.77 -35.91
CA ASP A 319 -0.10 -12.19 -35.07
C ASP A 319 -0.25 -12.99 -33.76
N ARG A 320 -1.04 -12.47 -32.82
CA ARG A 320 -1.39 -13.13 -31.56
C ARG A 320 -2.89 -13.37 -31.48
N ILE A 321 -3.29 -14.63 -31.65
CA ILE A 321 -4.70 -15.04 -31.58
C ILE A 321 -4.94 -15.73 -30.22
N GLY A 322 -5.83 -15.16 -29.40
CA GLY A 322 -6.14 -15.71 -28.08
C GLY A 322 -4.92 -15.77 -27.14
N GLY A 323 -3.98 -14.84 -27.30
CA GLY A 323 -2.74 -14.77 -26.51
C GLY A 323 -1.60 -15.66 -27.01
N ARG A 324 -1.83 -16.49 -28.04
CA ARG A 324 -0.82 -17.37 -28.63
C ARG A 324 -0.29 -16.78 -29.92
N VAL A 325 1.02 -16.92 -30.15
CA VAL A 325 1.64 -16.48 -31.40
C VAL A 325 1.23 -17.41 -32.54
N ALA A 326 0.90 -16.82 -33.69
CA ALA A 326 0.57 -17.53 -34.91
C ALA A 326 1.17 -16.80 -36.11
N TRP A 327 1.60 -17.57 -37.11
CA TRP A 327 1.85 -17.04 -38.44
C TRP A 327 0.54 -17.11 -39.26
N ILE A 328 0.17 -15.98 -39.85
CA ILE A 328 -0.99 -15.82 -40.72
C ILE A 328 -0.51 -15.89 -42.16
N PRO A 329 -0.86 -16.95 -42.92
CA PRO A 329 -0.47 -17.08 -44.31
C PRO A 329 -1.03 -15.94 -45.19
N PRO A 330 -0.41 -15.63 -46.35
CA PRO A 330 -0.82 -14.54 -47.24
C PRO A 330 -2.16 -14.76 -47.98
N TYR A 331 -2.78 -15.93 -47.85
CA TYR A 331 -4.05 -16.29 -48.50
C TYR A 331 -5.02 -16.88 -47.46
N ASP A 332 -6.27 -17.21 -47.83
CA ASP A 332 -7.33 -17.80 -46.97
C ASP A 332 -7.01 -19.22 -46.44
N ALA A 333 -5.84 -19.37 -45.82
CA ALA A 333 -5.40 -20.55 -45.09
C ALA A 333 -5.51 -20.30 -43.59
N ALA A 334 -5.69 -21.38 -42.83
CA ALA A 334 -5.81 -21.29 -41.39
C ALA A 334 -4.51 -20.75 -40.73
N PRO A 335 -4.62 -19.98 -39.64
CA PRO A 335 -3.47 -19.58 -38.84
C PRO A 335 -2.63 -20.77 -38.40
N VAL A 336 -1.31 -20.66 -38.55
CA VAL A 336 -0.37 -21.66 -38.09
C VAL A 336 0.19 -21.20 -36.75
N PHE A 337 -0.33 -21.77 -35.66
CA PHE A 337 0.18 -21.47 -34.33
C PHE A 337 1.60 -21.98 -34.17
N THR A 338 2.43 -21.16 -33.52
CA THR A 338 3.76 -21.61 -33.14
C THR A 338 3.60 -22.80 -32.21
N SER A 339 4.30 -23.89 -32.51
CA SER A 339 4.30 -25.02 -31.60
C SER A 339 4.87 -24.57 -30.25
N ALA A 340 4.35 -25.13 -29.14
CA ALA A 340 4.82 -24.78 -27.79
C ALA A 340 6.33 -25.08 -27.57
N PHE A 341 6.97 -25.76 -28.54
CA PHE A 341 8.33 -26.28 -28.47
C PHE A 341 9.05 -26.34 -29.82
N ASN A 342 8.85 -25.41 -30.76
CA ASN A 342 9.57 -25.45 -32.05
C ASN A 342 11.09 -25.58 -31.90
#